data_AF-A0A4Q6XVP0-F1
#
_entry.id   AF-A0A4Q6XVP0-F1
#
_cell.length_a   1.000
_cell.length_b   1.000
_cell.length_c   1.000
_cell.angle_alpha   90.00
_cell.angle_beta   90.00
_cell.angle_gamma   90.00
#
_symmetry.space_group_name_H-M   'P 1'
#
loop_
_entity.id
_entity.type
_entity.pdbx_description
1 polymer ?
#
loop_
_entity_poly.entity_id
_entity_poly.type
_entity_poly.pdbx_seq_one_letter_code
_entity_poly.pdbx_strand_id
1 'polypeptide(L)'
;MTATTVRAQHKKFSAQAFDGIIVGGYADNGAYINCTGPAMKYTTQKWNLTLGFLPSIKIKEDPSVVKNATFTPTLGFGATLTIFKHLALQVPAFYIPKTNVDNGRWTLGIGLGYKI
;
A
#
# COMPACT_ATOMS: atom_id res chain seq x y z
N MET A 1 33.56 11.71 38.16
CA MET A 1 32.92 10.66 37.34
C MET A 1 31.49 11.10 37.05
N THR A 2 31.21 11.48 35.81
CA THR A 2 29.89 12.02 35.41
C THR A 2 29.06 10.87 34.85
N ALA A 3 27.96 10.53 35.53
CA ALA A 3 27.08 9.43 35.13
C ALA A 3 26.26 9.83 33.91
N THR A 4 26.51 9.19 32.76
CA THR A 4 25.71 9.34 31.55
C THR A 4 24.38 8.62 31.75
N THR A 5 23.31 9.36 32.00
CA THR A 5 21.96 8.81 32.07
C THR A 5 21.49 8.43 30.67
N VAL A 6 21.53 7.14 30.33
CA VAL A 6 20.93 6.61 29.11
C VAL A 6 19.41 6.67 29.27
N ARG A 7 18.77 7.68 28.67
CA ARG A 7 17.30 7.70 28.53
C ARG A 7 16.90 6.61 27.55
N ALA A 8 16.52 5.44 28.05
CA ALA A 8 15.79 4.45 27.27
C ALA A 8 14.53 5.15 26.74
N GLN A 9 14.49 5.43 25.44
CA GLN A 9 13.30 5.98 24.80
C GLN A 9 12.18 4.95 24.99
N HIS A 10 11.25 5.26 25.88
CA HIS A 10 10.01 4.49 26.04
C HIS A 10 9.19 4.71 24.76
N LYS A 11 9.49 3.94 23.70
CA LYS A 11 8.72 3.94 22.46
C LYS A 11 7.32 3.46 22.83
N LYS A 12 6.39 4.41 23.01
CA LYS A 12 4.95 4.14 22.99
C LYS A 12 4.69 3.33 21.72
N PHE A 13 4.39 2.06 21.88
CA PHE A 13 4.08 1.17 20.77
C PHE A 13 2.74 1.64 20.19
N SER A 14 2.78 2.49 19.17
CA SER A 14 1.60 2.89 18.41
C SER A 14 1.53 1.96 17.20
N ALA A 15 0.75 0.89 17.33
CA ALA A 15 0.38 0.07 16.19
C ALA A 15 -0.70 0.83 15.40
N GLN A 16 -0.27 1.56 14.37
CA GLN A 16 -1.20 2.26 13.49
C GLN A 16 -1.50 1.34 12.30
N ALA A 17 -2.73 0.81 12.24
CA ALA A 17 -3.18 -0.05 11.14
C ALA A 17 -3.37 0.73 9.82
N PHE A 18 -3.51 2.06 9.91
CA PHE A 18 -3.72 2.96 8.78
C PHE A 18 -2.83 4.20 8.88
N ASP A 19 -1.98 4.41 7.88
CA ASP A 19 -0.96 5.46 7.89
C ASP A 19 -1.42 6.83 7.33
N GLY A 20 -2.73 6.99 7.08
CA GLY A 20 -3.30 8.25 6.60
C GLY A 20 -3.11 8.51 5.10
N ILE A 21 -2.60 7.54 4.34
CA ILE A 21 -2.39 7.66 2.89
C ILE A 21 -3.50 6.91 2.16
N ILE A 22 -4.18 7.63 1.26
CA ILE A 22 -5.15 7.07 0.32
C ILE A 22 -4.59 7.26 -1.08
N VAL A 23 -4.56 6.19 -1.87
CA VAL A 23 -4.02 6.17 -3.23
C VAL A 23 -5.07 5.64 -4.18
N GLY A 24 -5.35 6.39 -5.25
CA GLY A 24 -6.06 5.88 -6.42
C GLY A 24 -5.06 5.48 -7.49
N GLY A 25 -5.35 4.43 -8.25
CA GLY A 25 -4.44 4.04 -9.34
C GLY A 25 -5.02 3.00 -10.28
N TYR A 26 -4.15 2.45 -11.11
CA TYR A 26 -4.51 1.48 -12.13
C TYR A 26 -3.54 0.29 -12.13
N ALA A 27 -4.08 -0.92 -12.21
CA ALA A 27 -3.33 -2.17 -12.30
C ALA A 27 -4.21 -3.25 -12.95
N ASP A 28 -3.61 -4.16 -13.71
CA ASP A 28 -4.33 -5.31 -14.30
C ASP A 28 -5.62 -4.89 -15.02
N ASN A 29 -5.54 -3.87 -15.88
CA ASN A 29 -6.67 -3.35 -16.64
C ASN A 29 -7.89 -2.88 -15.80
N GLY A 30 -7.65 -2.49 -14.54
CA GLY A 30 -8.70 -2.00 -13.64
C GLY A 30 -8.19 -0.90 -12.73
N ALA A 31 -9.12 -0.08 -12.22
CA ALA A 31 -8.80 0.91 -11.22
C ALA A 31 -8.68 0.27 -9.83
N TYR A 32 -8.01 0.94 -8.91
CA TYR A 32 -7.99 0.55 -7.50
C TYR A 32 -7.97 1.76 -6.59
N ILE A 33 -8.40 1.55 -5.35
CA ILE A 33 -8.17 2.45 -4.23
C ILE A 33 -7.43 1.67 -3.15
N ASN A 34 -6.29 2.20 -2.71
CA ASN A 34 -5.43 1.61 -1.70
C ASN A 34 -5.33 2.51 -0.48
N CYS A 35 -5.27 1.86 0.68
CA CYS A 35 -4.79 2.43 1.91
C CYS A 35 -3.40 1.84 2.22
N THR A 36 -2.64 2.47 3.10
CA THR A 36 -1.32 1.98 3.53
C THR A 36 -1.34 1.47 4.98
N GLY A 37 -0.77 0.28 5.20
CA GLY A 37 -0.48 -0.30 6.52
C GLY A 37 -0.68 -1.83 6.55
N PRO A 38 0.05 -2.61 7.39
CA PRO A 38 1.30 -2.29 8.09
C PRO A 38 2.52 -2.25 7.15
N ALA A 39 3.54 -1.47 7.51
CA ALA A 39 4.68 -1.19 6.63
C ALA A 39 5.97 -0.81 7.36
N MET A 40 7.11 -0.98 6.68
CA MET A 40 8.40 -0.42 7.06
C MET A 40 8.58 0.95 6.40
N LYS A 41 9.06 1.94 7.16
CA LYS A 41 9.19 3.32 6.70
C LYS A 41 10.61 3.84 6.87
N TYR A 42 11.10 4.51 5.84
CA TYR A 42 12.30 5.33 5.88
C TYR A 42 11.92 6.79 5.65
N THR A 43 12.14 7.65 6.65
CA THR A 43 11.68 9.04 6.64
C THR A 43 12.86 10.01 6.64
N THR A 44 12.81 10.99 5.75
CA THR A 44 13.70 12.16 5.74
C THR A 44 12.88 13.44 5.95
N GLN A 45 13.54 14.60 5.99
CA GLN A 45 12.85 15.89 6.14
C GLN A 45 11.94 16.22 4.94
N LYS A 46 12.26 15.74 3.73
CA LYS A 46 11.57 16.12 2.48
C LYS A 46 10.68 15.01 1.91
N TRP A 47 11.03 13.74 2.17
CA TRP A 47 10.32 12.59 1.62
C TRP A 47 10.28 11.41 2.59
N ASN A 48 9.31 10.53 2.40
CA ASN A 48 9.15 9.28 3.14
C ASN A 48 8.94 8.13 2.16
N LEU A 49 9.78 7.10 2.25
CA LEU A 49 9.59 5.86 1.50
C LEU A 49 9.03 4.79 2.42
N THR A 50 7.90 4.21 2.02
CA THR A 50 7.18 3.17 2.75
C THR A 50 7.14 1.91 1.89
N LEU A 51 7.51 0.77 2.46
CA LEU A 51 7.34 -0.56 1.86
C LEU A 51 6.41 -1.37 2.76
N GLY A 52 5.29 -1.84 2.21
CA GLY A 52 4.36 -2.61 3.03
C GLY A 52 3.10 -3.06 2.32
N PHE A 53 2.18 -3.54 3.14
CA PHE A 53 0.88 -4.01 2.69
C PHE A 53 -0.05 -2.86 2.35
N LEU A 54 -0.86 -3.11 1.33
CA LEU A 54 -1.78 -2.15 0.74
C LEU A 54 -3.17 -2.79 0.75
N PRO A 55 -3.96 -2.57 1.82
CA PRO A 55 -5.38 -2.93 1.80
C PRO A 55 -6.08 -2.16 0.69
N SER A 56 -6.77 -2.88 -0.20
CA SER A 56 -7.22 -2.35 -1.47
C SER A 56 -8.63 -2.77 -1.83
N ILE A 57 -9.33 -1.89 -2.55
CA ILE A 57 -10.51 -2.23 -3.34
C ILE A 57 -10.12 -2.12 -4.81
N LYS A 58 -10.18 -3.24 -5.55
CA LYS A 58 -10.11 -3.24 -7.01
C LYS A 58 -11.49 -2.93 -7.59
N ILE A 59 -11.50 -2.10 -8.62
CA ILE A 59 -12.67 -1.69 -9.38
C ILE A 59 -12.44 -2.15 -10.82
N LYS A 60 -12.95 -3.34 -11.13
CA LYS A 60 -12.75 -3.99 -12.42
C LYS A 60 -13.95 -4.87 -12.74
N GLU A 61 -14.50 -4.73 -13.93
CA GLU A 61 -15.51 -5.66 -14.43
C GLU A 61 -14.86 -6.98 -14.84
N ASP A 62 -15.48 -8.08 -14.43
CA ASP A 62 -15.06 -9.43 -14.79
C ASP A 62 -15.88 -9.92 -15.99
N PRO A 63 -15.24 -10.13 -17.16
CA PRO A 63 -15.94 -10.50 -18.40
C PRO A 63 -16.35 -11.99 -18.43
N SER A 64 -16.10 -12.75 -17.37
CA SER A 64 -16.37 -14.19 -17.30
C SER A 64 -17.88 -14.50 -17.18
N VAL A 65 -18.29 -15.71 -17.59
CA VAL A 65 -19.68 -16.19 -17.47
C VAL A 65 -20.12 -16.25 -16.00
N VAL A 66 -19.24 -16.73 -15.12
CA VAL A 66 -19.35 -16.59 -13.66
C VAL A 66 -18.33 -15.54 -13.24
N LYS A 67 -18.83 -14.40 -12.78
CA LYS A 67 -18.04 -13.18 -12.59
C LYS A 67 -17.86 -12.81 -11.13
N ASN A 68 -16.69 -12.26 -10.81
CA ASN A 68 -16.46 -11.56 -9.54
C ASN A 68 -17.27 -10.27 -9.46
N ALA A 69 -17.46 -9.75 -8.24
CA ALA A 69 -18.06 -8.44 -8.03
C ALA A 69 -17.16 -7.33 -8.59
N THR A 70 -17.77 -6.29 -9.18
CA THR A 70 -17.03 -5.13 -9.74
C THR A 70 -16.12 -4.47 -8.71
N PHE A 71 -16.55 -4.44 -7.45
CA PHE A 71 -15.76 -4.01 -6.30
C PHE A 71 -15.27 -5.24 -5.53
N THR A 72 -13.98 -5.50 -5.60
CA THR A 72 -13.38 -6.68 -4.95
C THR A 72 -12.30 -6.26 -3.95
N PRO A 73 -12.39 -6.68 -2.67
CA PRO A 73 -11.32 -6.45 -1.72
C PRO A 73 -10.10 -7.30 -2.09
N THR A 74 -8.91 -6.71 -2.01
CA THR A 74 -7.66 -7.40 -2.25
C THR A 74 -6.55 -6.83 -1.37
N LEU A 75 -5.45 -7.56 -1.27
CA LEU A 75 -4.27 -7.11 -0.56
C LEU A 75 -3.13 -6.97 -1.58
N GLY A 76 -2.63 -5.74 -1.71
CA GLY A 76 -1.40 -5.46 -2.44
C GLY A 76 -0.19 -5.44 -1.51
N PHE A 77 0.99 -5.45 -2.11
CA PHE A 77 2.25 -5.14 -1.46
C PHE A 77 3.04 -4.21 -2.36
N GLY A 78 3.68 -3.16 -1.82
CA GLY A 78 4.43 -2.26 -2.68
C GLY A 78 5.10 -1.10 -2.00
N ALA A 79 5.66 -0.22 -2.83
CA ALA A 79 6.36 0.98 -2.41
C ALA A 79 5.45 2.20 -2.52
N THR A 80 5.45 3.04 -1.48
CA THR A 80 4.80 4.35 -1.47
C THR A 80 5.84 5.41 -1.14
N LEU A 81 6.10 6.33 -2.06
CA LEU A 81 6.92 7.50 -1.85
C LEU A 81 6.02 8.70 -1.55
N THR A 82 6.11 9.25 -0.34
CA THR A 82 5.46 10.50 0.02
C THR A 82 6.44 11.67 -0.13
N ILE A 83 6.06 12.70 -0.88
CA ILE A 83 6.84 13.92 -1.13
C ILE A 83 6.09 15.10 -0.49
N PHE A 84 6.83 16.02 0.14
CA PHE A 84 6.26 17.22 0.80
C PHE A 84 5.16 16.90 1.82
N LYS A 85 5.27 15.75 2.48
CA LYS A 85 4.33 15.21 3.49
C LYS A 85 2.92 14.86 3.00
N HIS A 86 2.48 15.32 1.83
CA HIS A 86 1.11 15.15 1.35
C HIS A 86 0.99 14.37 0.05
N LEU A 87 1.91 14.53 -0.91
CA LEU A 87 1.80 13.86 -2.21
C LEU A 87 2.33 12.43 -2.09
N ALA A 88 1.55 11.42 -2.45
CA ALA A 88 1.98 10.02 -2.45
C ALA A 88 2.03 9.44 -3.87
N LEU A 89 3.18 8.92 -4.27
CA LEU A 89 3.37 8.10 -5.46
C LEU A 89 3.49 6.64 -5.03
N GLN A 90 2.76 5.74 -5.67
CA GLN A 90 2.73 4.33 -5.27
C GLN A 90 2.96 3.39 -6.45
N VAL A 91 3.76 2.37 -6.22
CA VAL A 91 3.94 1.22 -7.12
C VAL A 91 3.50 -0.02 -6.36
N PRO A 92 2.20 -0.42 -6.45
CA PRO A 92 1.73 -1.66 -5.86
C PRO A 92 2.02 -2.86 -6.77
N ALA A 93 2.20 -4.02 -6.15
CA ALA A 93 2.09 -5.32 -6.77
C ALA A 93 0.86 -6.05 -6.21
N PHE A 94 0.06 -6.63 -7.08
CA PHE A 94 -1.09 -7.46 -6.72
C PHE A 94 -0.91 -8.88 -7.24
N TYR A 95 -1.25 -9.87 -6.42
CA TYR A 95 -1.31 -11.25 -6.88
C TYR A 95 -2.68 -11.53 -7.52
N ILE A 96 -2.65 -12.11 -8.71
CA ILE A 96 -3.82 -12.65 -9.39
C ILE A 96 -3.77 -14.18 -9.16
N PRO A 97 -4.78 -14.76 -8.47
CA PRO A 97 -4.83 -16.20 -8.23
C PRO A 97 -4.88 -17.00 -9.52
N LYS A 98 -4.33 -18.22 -9.49
CA LYS A 98 -4.47 -19.17 -10.59
C LYS A 98 -5.94 -19.53 -10.82
N THR A 99 -6.27 -19.89 -12.05
CA THR A 99 -7.56 -20.48 -12.43
C THR A 99 -7.34 -21.86 -13.03
N ASN A 100 -8.40 -22.50 -13.55
CA ASN A 100 -8.28 -23.78 -14.27
C ASN A 100 -7.65 -23.62 -15.67
N VAL A 101 -7.53 -22.38 -16.17
CA VAL A 101 -7.10 -22.08 -17.55
C VAL A 101 -5.94 -21.07 -17.62
N ASP A 102 -5.52 -20.47 -16.50
CA ASP A 102 -4.43 -19.49 -16.44
C ASP A 102 -3.64 -19.60 -15.13
N ASN A 103 -2.34 -19.31 -15.21
CA ASN A 103 -1.42 -19.34 -14.09
C ASN A 103 -1.61 -18.12 -13.17
N GLY A 104 -1.33 -18.32 -11.87
CA GLY A 104 -1.24 -17.21 -10.94
C GLY A 104 -0.03 -16.32 -11.27
N ARG A 105 -0.21 -15.00 -11.20
CA ARG A 105 0.85 -14.04 -11.54
C ARG A 105 0.79 -12.80 -10.66
N TRP A 106 1.92 -12.11 -10.57
CA TRP A 106 1.98 -10.76 -9.99
C TRP A 106 1.83 -9.72 -11.08
N THR A 107 1.04 -8.68 -10.81
CA THR A 107 0.91 -7.51 -11.67
C THR A 107 1.36 -6.27 -10.92
N LEU A 108 2.15 -5.43 -11.58
CA LEU A 108 2.47 -4.10 -11.07
C LEU A 108 1.37 -3.12 -11.45
N GLY A 109 1.23 -2.08 -10.64
CA GLY A 109 0.40 -0.93 -10.91
C GLY A 109 1.14 0.37 -10.66
N ILE A 110 0.44 1.46 -10.89
CA ILE A 110 0.89 2.80 -10.54
C ILE A 110 -0.27 3.58 -9.96
N GLY A 111 0.01 4.38 -8.93
CA GLY A 111 -1.00 5.17 -8.24
C GLY A 111 -0.48 6.50 -7.76
N LEU A 112 -1.42 7.43 -7.62
CA LEU A 112 -1.25 8.75 -7.06
C LEU A 112 -2.19 8.88 -5.88
N GLY A 113 -1.70 9.49 -4.80
CA GLY A 113 -2.45 9.60 -3.58
C GLY A 113 -2.12 10.83 -2.79
N TYR A 114 -2.84 10.94 -1.68
CA TYR A 114 -2.72 12.01 -0.74
C TYR A 114 -2.55 11.45 0.67
N LYS A 115 -1.65 12.07 1.43
CA LYS A 115 -1.48 11.84 2.85
C LYS A 115 -2.14 12.98 3.61
N ILE A 116 -3.14 12.61 4.42
CA ILE A 116 -3.92 13.49 5.29
C ILE A 116 -3.05 13.99 6.44
#